data_AF-A0A396C184-F1
#
_entry.id   AF-A0A396C184-F1
#
_cell.length_a   1.000
_cell.length_b   1.000
_cell.length_c   1.000
_cell.angle_alpha   90.00
_cell.angle_beta   90.00
_cell.angle_gamma   90.00
#
_symmetry.space_group_name_H-M   'P 1'
#
loop_
_entity.id
_entity.type
_entity.pdbx_description
1 polymer ?
#
loop_
_entity_poly.entity_id
_entity_poly.type
_entity_poly.pdbx_seq_one_letter_code
_entity_poly.pdbx_strand_id
1 'polypeptide(L)'
;MLKYEAPVAYKIIMNLTPKGAFQEPAVSIIRIVCKASRDSSFKKAKFRRYLAEYETTGLYCRRGKRLTPERKKYYEAIRKRKLDRYIKRNRNKLLKMKRGVA
;
A
#
# COMPACT_ATOMS: atom_id res chain seq x y z
N MET A 1 -9.32 4.17 2.76
CA MET A 1 -9.10 4.00 1.28
C MET A 1 -7.66 3.70 0.87
N LEU A 2 -6.68 4.24 1.60
CA LEU A 2 -5.25 4.01 1.32
C LEU A 2 -4.87 2.51 1.29
N LYS A 3 -5.52 1.68 2.14
CA LYS A 3 -5.42 0.21 2.15
C LYS A 3 -5.60 -0.46 0.79
N TYR A 4 -6.44 0.07 -0.11
CA TYR A 4 -6.71 -0.57 -1.40
C TYR A 4 -5.80 -0.06 -2.53
N GLU A 5 -5.34 1.19 -2.45
CA GLU A 5 -4.43 1.78 -3.46
C GLU A 5 -2.99 1.26 -3.32
N ALA A 6 -2.56 1.00 -2.08
CA ALA A 6 -1.22 0.50 -1.76
C ALA A 6 -1.27 -0.57 -0.65
N PRO A 7 -1.89 -1.74 -0.90
CA PRO A 7 -2.19 -2.72 0.15
C PRO A 7 -0.97 -3.27 0.87
N VAL A 8 0.13 -3.52 0.14
CA VAL A 8 1.36 -4.06 0.74
C VAL A 8 2.01 -3.03 1.66
N ALA A 9 2.20 -1.80 1.17
CA ALA A 9 2.84 -0.77 1.95
C ALA A 9 1.96 -0.32 3.13
N TYR A 10 0.64 -0.22 2.92
CA TYR A 10 -0.30 0.05 4.00
C TYR A 10 -0.25 -1.05 5.06
N LYS A 11 -0.17 -2.33 4.67
CA LYS A 11 -0.02 -3.45 5.62
C LYS A 11 1.31 -3.36 6.40
N ILE A 12 2.40 -2.99 5.75
CA ILE A 12 3.70 -2.79 6.42
C ILE A 12 3.59 -1.63 7.42
N ILE A 13 3.04 -0.49 7.01
CA ILE A 13 2.81 0.66 7.89
C ILE A 13 1.98 0.25 9.11
N MET A 14 0.85 -0.44 8.89
CA MET A 14 -0.01 -0.96 9.97
C MET A 14 0.74 -1.90 10.92
N ASN A 15 1.58 -2.80 10.39
CA ASN A 15 2.33 -3.74 11.20
C ASN A 15 3.43 -3.08 12.04
N LEU A 16 4.00 -1.98 11.54
CA LEU A 16 5.06 -1.21 12.22
C LEU A 16 4.50 -0.12 13.13
N THR A 17 3.21 0.19 13.04
CA THR A 17 2.56 1.18 13.90
C THR A 17 2.19 0.50 15.23
N PRO A 18 2.61 1.05 16.38
CA PRO A 18 2.20 0.53 17.69
C PRO A 18 0.68 0.46 17.81
N LYS A 19 0.16 -0.64 18.34
CA LYS A 19 -1.29 -0.81 18.52
C LYS A 19 -1.73 0.05 19.71
N GLY A 20 -2.33 1.21 19.42
CA GLY A 20 -3.00 2.07 20.40
C GLY A 20 -4.53 1.88 20.39
N ALA A 21 -5.24 2.76 21.09
CA ALA A 21 -6.70 2.81 21.10
C ALA A 21 -7.31 2.92 19.68
N PHE A 22 -6.60 3.61 18.78
CA PHE A 22 -6.87 3.57 17.35
C PHE A 22 -5.82 2.72 16.65
N GLN A 23 -6.25 1.70 15.91
CA GLN A 23 -5.35 0.78 15.19
C GLN A 23 -4.70 1.42 13.95
N GLU A 24 -4.83 2.73 13.78
CA GLU A 24 -4.57 3.41 12.53
C GLU A 24 -3.25 4.18 12.53
N PRO A 25 -2.55 4.22 11.39
CA PRO A 25 -1.31 4.96 11.28
C PRO A 25 -1.59 6.46 11.18
N ALA A 26 -0.86 7.23 11.98
CA ALA A 26 -0.86 8.68 11.86
C ALA A 26 -0.51 9.13 10.43
N VAL A 27 -1.16 10.19 9.96
CA VAL A 27 -0.95 10.78 8.62
C VAL A 27 0.53 11.09 8.37
N SER A 28 1.24 11.56 9.40
CA SER A 28 2.68 11.86 9.37
C SER A 28 3.52 10.63 9.00
N ILE A 29 3.25 9.48 9.59
CA ILE A 29 3.92 8.21 9.28
C ILE A 29 3.66 7.82 7.83
N ILE A 30 2.40 7.92 7.38
CA ILE A 30 2.04 7.60 5.99
C ILE A 30 2.80 8.51 5.02
N ARG A 31 2.88 9.82 5.30
CA ARG A 31 3.62 10.79 4.48
C ARG A 31 5.12 10.46 4.40
N ILE A 32 5.77 10.16 5.52
CA ILE A 32 7.19 9.80 5.56
C ILE A 32 7.45 8.57 4.69
N VAL A 33 6.64 7.52 4.85
CA VAL A 33 6.78 6.30 4.05
C VAL A 33 6.52 6.55 2.57
N CYS A 34 5.51 7.37 2.23
CA CYS A 34 5.23 7.73 0.86
C CYS A 34 6.36 8.54 0.21
N LYS A 35 7.03 9.42 0.97
CA LYS A 35 8.16 10.22 0.50
C LYS A 35 9.41 9.37 0.29
N ALA A 36 9.67 8.42 1.20
CA ALA A 36 10.82 7.53 1.13
C ALA A 36 10.67 6.40 0.10
N SER A 37 9.43 5.97 -0.18
CA SER A 37 9.19 4.81 -1.04
C SER A 37 9.29 5.12 -2.53
N ARG A 38 9.85 4.16 -3.27
CA ARG A 38 9.95 4.18 -4.75
C ARG A 38 8.69 3.64 -5.44
N ASP A 39 7.64 3.24 -4.71
CA ASP A 39 6.41 2.73 -5.34
C ASP A 39 5.63 3.86 -6.05
N SER A 40 5.40 3.68 -7.35
CA SER A 40 4.63 4.62 -8.17
C SER A 40 3.16 4.74 -7.74
N SER A 41 2.62 3.78 -6.98
CA SER A 41 1.26 3.89 -6.40
C SER A 41 1.09 5.16 -5.56
N PHE A 42 2.14 5.59 -4.85
CA PHE A 42 2.08 6.79 -4.00
C PHE A 42 2.10 8.11 -4.78
N LYS A 43 2.58 8.06 -6.04
CA LYS A 43 2.63 9.23 -6.92
C LYS A 43 1.31 9.45 -7.68
N LYS A 44 0.38 8.49 -7.65
CA LYS A 44 -0.91 8.61 -8.34
C LYS A 44 -1.76 9.73 -7.75
N ALA A 45 -2.37 10.54 -8.62
CA ALA A 45 -3.29 11.61 -8.20
C ALA A 45 -4.42 11.09 -7.30
N LYS A 46 -4.96 9.91 -7.62
CA LYS A 46 -5.99 9.24 -6.81
C LYS A 46 -5.52 8.92 -5.38
N PHE A 47 -4.28 8.48 -5.22
CA PHE A 47 -3.71 8.20 -3.90
C PHE A 47 -3.53 9.49 -3.10
N ARG A 48 -2.95 10.53 -3.72
CA ARG A 48 -2.75 11.84 -3.08
C ARG A 48 -4.07 12.46 -2.62
N ARG A 49 -5.13 12.35 -3.44
CA ARG A 49 -6.47 12.81 -3.05
C ARG A 49 -6.98 12.09 -1.80
N TYR A 50 -6.77 10.78 -1.70
CA TYR A 50 -7.17 10.02 -0.51
C TYR A 50 -6.31 10.30 0.72
N LEU A 51 -5.03 10.64 0.52
CA LEU A 51 -4.17 11.05 1.62
C LEU A 51 -4.59 12.42 2.16
N ALA A 52 -4.94 13.39 1.29
CA ALA A 52 -5.45 14.69 1.70
C ALA A 52 -6.82 14.60 2.39
N GLU A 53 -7.70 13.73 1.89
CA GLU A 53 -8.97 13.40 2.57
C GLU A 53 -8.70 12.82 3.97
N TYR A 54 -7.76 11.88 4.08
CA TYR A 54 -7.37 11.30 5.37
C TYR A 54 -6.72 12.33 6.32
N GLU A 55 -5.97 13.32 5.80
CA GLU A 55 -5.37 14.41 6.58
C GLU A 55 -6.43 15.36 7.16
N THR A 56 -7.52 15.59 6.43
CA THR A 56 -8.56 16.57 6.80
C THR A 56 -9.67 15.96 7.66
N THR A 57 -10.10 14.74 7.32
CA THR A 57 -11.24 14.09 7.98
C THR A 57 -10.85 12.87 8.81
N GLY A 58 -9.56 12.50 8.83
CA GLY A 58 -9.09 11.30 9.48
C GLY A 58 -9.75 10.06 8.87
N LEU A 59 -10.31 9.24 9.75
CA LEU A 59 -11.07 8.05 9.40
C LEU A 59 -12.40 8.30 8.71
N TYR A 60 -12.95 9.50 8.89
CA TYR A 60 -14.28 9.81 8.43
C TYR A 60 -14.31 9.86 6.92
N CYS A 61 -15.10 8.98 6.30
CA CYS A 61 -15.36 9.00 4.86
C CYS A 61 -16.78 9.50 4.65
N ARG A 62 -16.94 10.68 4.01
CA ARG A 62 -18.27 11.23 3.64
C ARG A 62 -19.13 10.24 2.85
N ARG A 63 -18.49 9.39 2.03
CA ARG A 63 -19.13 8.27 1.33
C ARG A 63 -18.35 6.99 1.58
N GLY A 64 -19.01 5.99 2.19
CA GLY A 64 -18.44 4.67 2.43
C GLY A 64 -17.96 4.02 1.13
N LYS A 65 -16.65 3.82 0.99
CA LYS A 65 -16.06 3.22 -0.21
C LYS A 65 -16.02 1.70 -0.04
N ARG A 66 -17.06 1.04 -0.53
CA ARG A 66 -17.14 -0.42 -0.56
C ARG A 66 -16.23 -1.02 -1.63
N LEU A 67 -15.55 -2.10 -1.25
CA LEU A 67 -14.82 -2.96 -2.18
C LEU A 67 -15.83 -3.91 -2.83
N THR A 68 -16.33 -3.53 -4.02
CA THR A 68 -17.17 -4.42 -4.83
C THR A 68 -16.35 -5.58 -5.40
N PRO A 69 -16.96 -6.72 -5.77
CA PRO A 69 -16.26 -7.84 -6.39
C PRO A 69 -15.43 -7.43 -7.61
N GLU A 70 -15.97 -6.56 -8.47
CA GLU A 70 -15.28 -6.02 -9.63
C GLU A 70 -14.06 -5.17 -9.26
N ARG A 71 -14.21 -4.28 -8.27
CA ARG A 71 -13.09 -3.48 -7.75
C ARG A 71 -12.01 -4.37 -7.14
N LYS A 72 -12.40 -5.42 -6.41
CA LYS A 72 -11.48 -6.41 -5.87
C LYS A 72 -10.68 -7.07 -6.99
N LYS A 73 -11.37 -7.60 -8.02
CA LYS A 73 -10.74 -8.21 -9.20
C LYS A 73 -9.77 -7.27 -9.90
N TYR A 74 -10.14 -5.99 -10.06
CA TYR A 74 -9.28 -4.96 -10.63
C TYR A 74 -7.97 -4.76 -9.83
N TYR A 75 -8.07 -4.55 -8.51
CA TYR A 75 -6.89 -4.35 -7.68
C TYR A 75 -6.02 -5.61 -7.56
N GLU A 76 -6.63 -6.79 -7.51
CA GLU A 76 -5.92 -8.08 -7.53
C GLU A 76 -5.13 -8.28 -8.82
N ALA A 77 -5.73 -7.97 -9.97
CA ALA A 77 -5.05 -8.04 -11.27
C ALA A 77 -3.86 -7.06 -11.36
N ILE A 78 -3.98 -5.86 -10.78
CA ILE A 78 -2.86 -4.91 -10.68
C ILE A 78 -1.76 -5.46 -9.77
N ARG A 79 -2.14 -6.00 -8.61
CA ARG A 79 -1.20 -6.56 -7.64
C ARG A 79 -0.41 -7.73 -8.26
N LYS A 80 -1.10 -8.64 -8.94
CA LYS A 80 -0.49 -9.77 -9.66
C LYS A 80 0.53 -9.28 -10.68
N ARG A 81 0.15 -8.33 -11.56
CA ARG A 81 1.06 -7.72 -12.53
C ARG A 81 2.31 -7.08 -11.90
N LYS A 82 2.16 -6.38 -10.77
CA LYS A 82 3.32 -5.81 -10.04
C LYS A 82 4.22 -6.91 -9.48
N LEU A 83 3.64 -7.95 -8.90
CA LEU A 83 4.37 -9.08 -8.32
C LEU A 83 5.12 -9.86 -9.39
N ASP A 84 4.48 -10.20 -10.51
CA ASP A 84 5.09 -10.93 -11.62
C ASP A 84 6.28 -10.15 -12.20
N ARG A 85 6.11 -8.82 -12.35
CA ARG A 85 7.20 -7.94 -12.80
C ARG A 85 8.36 -7.92 -11.80
N TYR A 86 8.07 -7.88 -10.50
CA TYR A 86 9.09 -7.94 -9.45
C TYR A 86 9.84 -9.27 -9.49
N ILE A 87 9.13 -10.40 -9.56
CA ILE A 87 9.72 -11.74 -9.65
C ILE A 87 10.59 -11.85 -10.90
N LYS A 88 10.10 -11.42 -12.07
CA LYS A 88 10.86 -11.44 -13.31
C LYS A 88 12.16 -10.64 -13.20
N ARG A 89 12.10 -9.43 -12.65
CA ARG A 89 13.28 -8.55 -12.48
C ARG A 89 14.29 -9.10 -11.45
N ASN A 90 13.82 -9.78 -10.42
CA ASN A 90 14.67 -10.23 -9.30
C ASN A 90 14.95 -11.74 -9.31
N ARG A 91 14.64 -12.44 -10.40
CA ARG A 91 14.66 -13.92 -10.47
C ARG A 91 15.98 -14.51 -9.96
N ASN A 92 17.12 -13.98 -10.41
CA ASN A 92 18.45 -14.46 -10.02
C ASN A 92 18.73 -14.21 -8.53
N LYS A 93 18.34 -13.05 -7.99
CA LYS A 93 18.49 -12.73 -6.57
C LYS A 93 17.63 -13.64 -5.70
N LEU A 94 16.39 -13.92 -6.11
CA LEU A 94 15.48 -14.83 -5.42
C LEU A 94 16.00 -16.28 -5.43
N LEU A 95 16.58 -16.73 -6.54
CA LEU A 95 17.21 -18.05 -6.63
C LEU A 95 18.44 -18.16 -5.73
N LYS A 96 19.28 -17.11 -5.64
CA LYS A 96 20.42 -17.06 -4.71
C LYS A 96 19.97 -17.11 -3.25
N MET A 97 18.99 -16.29 -2.87
CA MET A 97 18.38 -16.31 -1.52
C MET A 97 17.82 -17.69 -1.16
N LYS A 98 17.13 -18.35 -2.10
CA LYS A 98 16.55 -19.69 -1.87
C LYS A 98 17.62 -20.79 -1.71
N ARG A 99 18.82 -20.57 -2.26
CA ARG A 99 19.97 -21.47 -2.12
C ARG A 99 20.82 -21.19 -0.87
N GLY A 100 20.46 -20.19 -0.05
CA GLY A 100 21.23 -19.83 1.15
C GLY A 100 22.56 -19.11 0.87
N VAL A 101 22.82 -18.73 -0.38
CA VAL A 101 24.02 -17.98 -0.77
C VAL A 101 23.62 -16.51 -0.81
N ALA A 102 23.67 -15.85 0.34
CA ALA A 102 23.38 -14.42 0.48
C ALA A 102 24.61 -13.58 0.14
#